data_AF-A0A924VRC4-F1
#
_entry.id   AF-A0A924VRC4-F1
#
_cell.length_a   1.000
_cell.length_b   1.000
_cell.length_c   1.000
_cell.angle_alpha   90.00
_cell.angle_beta   90.00
_cell.angle_gamma   90.00
#
_symmetry.space_group_name_H-M   'P 1'
#
loop_
_entity.id
_entity.type
_entity.pdbx_description
1 polymer ?
#
loop_
_entity_poly.entity_id
_entity_poly.type
_entity_poly.pdbx_seq_one_letter_code
_entity_poly.pdbx_strand_id
1 'polypeptide(L)'
;MPHETIDDHVRADAASGAFDDWGLSTVIDENIDTPVIPRDEFERLHALAGLNDVWPIANAGLLHVYGYLLSTVPTPYGLKRDRWLNGALALTLGLPREAFFPIGTGTLLSRVTAAVLPRLIDPPKDALLVLDQESIEGATEVRTVLVGIPESAAVLYGVREGGRMRVITAFPLVAVSASFRQSLVDQPPRLRYNAATSTLSPRSPLAASLRTQ
;
A
#
# COMPACT_ATOMS: atom_id res chain seq x y z
N MET A 1 8.48 27.52 -12.48
CA MET A 1 8.26 26.08 -12.72
C MET A 1 6.77 25.86 -12.61
N PRO A 2 6.05 25.33 -13.62
CA PRO A 2 4.67 24.93 -13.42
C PRO A 2 4.62 23.89 -12.28
N HIS A 3 3.63 24.00 -11.41
CA HIS A 3 3.40 22.99 -10.37
C HIS A 3 3.00 21.68 -11.08
N GLU A 4 3.81 20.63 -10.92
CA GLU A 4 3.49 19.30 -11.46
C GLU A 4 2.16 18.81 -10.87
N THR A 5 1.27 18.32 -11.73
CA THR A 5 -0.03 17.78 -11.33
C THR A 5 0.08 16.29 -10.99
N ILE A 6 -0.93 15.73 -10.32
CA ILE A 6 -1.03 14.28 -10.10
C ILE A 6 -0.96 13.53 -11.43
N ASP A 7 -1.61 14.05 -12.47
CA ASP A 7 -1.60 13.45 -13.81
C ASP A 7 -0.19 13.42 -14.41
N ASP A 8 0.61 14.46 -14.18
CA ASP A 8 2.01 14.51 -14.63
C ASP A 8 2.86 13.47 -13.90
N HIS A 9 2.63 13.28 -12.59
CA HIS A 9 3.31 12.23 -11.83
C HIS A 9 2.94 10.83 -12.35
N VAL A 10 1.66 10.55 -12.61
CA VAL A 10 1.21 9.24 -13.15
C VAL A 10 1.89 8.95 -14.49
N ARG A 11 1.94 9.93 -15.40
CA ARG A 11 2.61 9.75 -16.71
C ARG A 11 4.12 9.56 -16.57
N ALA A 12 4.76 10.29 -15.65
CA ALA A 12 6.20 10.16 -15.40
C ALA A 12 6.55 8.79 -14.81
N ASP A 13 5.72 8.26 -13.91
CA ASP A 13 5.90 6.91 -13.35
C ASP A 13 5.67 5.82 -14.40
N ALA A 14 4.67 5.99 -15.27
CA ALA A 14 4.47 5.09 -16.40
C ALA A 14 5.68 5.08 -17.34
N ALA A 15 6.18 6.27 -17.71
CA ALA A 15 7.32 6.40 -18.62
C ALA A 15 8.64 5.84 -18.05
N SER A 16 8.79 5.84 -16.72
CA SER A 16 9.98 5.29 -16.04
C SER A 16 9.85 3.81 -15.67
N GLY A 17 8.67 3.20 -15.84
CA GLY A 17 8.40 1.82 -15.44
C GLY A 17 8.25 1.64 -13.92
N ALA A 18 8.04 2.71 -13.15
CA ALA A 18 7.98 2.67 -11.69
C ALA A 18 6.85 1.77 -11.15
N PHE A 19 5.80 1.53 -11.94
CA PHE A 19 4.71 0.61 -11.59
C PHE A 19 5.17 -0.86 -11.52
N ASP A 20 6.29 -1.25 -12.14
CA ASP A 20 6.81 -2.62 -12.09
C ASP A 20 7.30 -3.05 -10.71
N ASP A 21 7.57 -2.10 -9.82
CA ASP A 21 7.94 -2.36 -8.43
C ASP A 21 6.72 -2.58 -7.52
N TRP A 22 5.51 -2.50 -8.08
CA TRP A 22 4.25 -2.68 -7.37
C TRP A 22 3.48 -3.90 -7.89
N GLY A 23 2.78 -4.57 -6.97
CA GLY A 23 1.94 -5.73 -7.27
C GLY A 23 0.53 -5.32 -7.67
N LEU A 24 -0.42 -6.24 -7.56
CA LEU A 24 -1.83 -5.97 -7.84
C LEU A 24 -2.63 -5.73 -6.55
N SER A 25 -3.59 -4.82 -6.63
CA SER A 25 -4.54 -4.50 -5.57
C SER A 25 -5.93 -4.33 -6.16
N THR A 26 -6.95 -4.51 -5.34
CA THR A 26 -8.31 -4.06 -5.66
C THR A 26 -8.55 -2.63 -5.23
N VAL A 27 -9.44 -1.95 -5.95
CA VAL A 27 -10.00 -0.66 -5.55
C VAL A 27 -11.11 -0.79 -4.50
N ILE A 28 -11.64 -1.99 -4.28
CA ILE A 28 -12.66 -2.27 -3.27
C ILE A 28 -12.01 -2.33 -1.89
N ASP A 29 -12.43 -1.46 -0.97
CA ASP A 29 -11.89 -1.46 0.39
C ASP A 29 -12.45 -2.64 1.20
N GLU A 30 -11.56 -3.44 1.77
CA GLU A 30 -11.91 -4.62 2.56
C GLU A 30 -12.78 -4.36 3.82
N ASN A 31 -12.87 -3.11 4.31
CA ASN A 31 -13.59 -2.79 5.54
C ASN A 31 -15.02 -2.29 5.30
N ILE A 32 -15.25 -1.69 4.14
CA ILE A 32 -16.53 -1.07 3.77
C ILE A 32 -17.16 -1.67 2.50
N ASP A 33 -16.48 -2.62 1.85
CA ASP A 33 -16.94 -3.34 0.66
C ASP A 33 -17.40 -2.40 -0.47
N THR A 34 -16.69 -1.29 -0.63
CA THR A 34 -17.01 -0.21 -1.57
C THR A 34 -15.72 0.29 -2.22
N PRO A 35 -15.73 0.71 -3.52
CA PRO A 35 -14.58 1.33 -4.15
C PRO A 35 -14.06 2.55 -3.39
N VAL A 36 -12.74 2.66 -3.23
CA VAL A 36 -12.10 3.86 -2.64
C VAL A 36 -12.13 5.07 -3.58
N ILE A 37 -12.30 4.84 -4.88
CA ILE A 37 -12.52 5.86 -5.90
C ILE A 37 -13.63 5.41 -6.86
N PRO A 38 -14.38 6.35 -7.45
CA PRO A 38 -15.32 6.07 -8.54
C PRO A 38 -14.68 5.35 -9.73
N ARG A 39 -15.49 4.63 -10.51
CA ARG A 39 -15.03 3.83 -11.66
C ARG A 39 -14.46 4.68 -12.80
N ASP A 40 -15.08 5.81 -13.08
CA ASP A 40 -14.57 6.80 -14.04
C ASP A 40 -13.20 7.34 -13.63
N GLU A 41 -12.98 7.61 -12.34
CA GLU A 41 -11.68 8.03 -11.82
C GLU A 41 -10.63 6.91 -11.93
N PHE A 42 -11.02 5.66 -11.66
CA PHE A 42 -10.18 4.49 -11.90
C PHE A 42 -9.77 4.42 -13.38
N GLU A 43 -10.74 4.42 -14.31
CA GLU A 43 -10.48 4.31 -15.75
C GLU A 43 -9.61 5.47 -16.27
N ARG A 44 -9.82 6.69 -15.75
CA ARG A 44 -8.99 7.86 -16.05
C ARG A 44 -7.53 7.67 -15.66
N LEU A 45 -7.27 7.21 -14.42
CA LEU A 45 -5.90 6.95 -13.95
C LEU A 45 -5.20 5.87 -14.78
N HIS A 46 -5.93 4.83 -15.21
CA HIS A 46 -5.38 3.76 -16.04
C HIS A 46 -5.02 4.25 -17.43
N ALA A 47 -5.89 5.06 -18.05
CA ALA A 47 -5.62 5.68 -19.34
C ALA A 47 -4.37 6.57 -19.28
N LEU A 48 -4.16 7.29 -18.17
CA LEU A 48 -2.94 8.08 -17.95
C LEU A 48 -1.69 7.22 -17.77
N ALA A 49 -1.81 6.11 -17.05
CA ALA A 49 -0.70 5.20 -16.77
C ALA A 49 -0.37 4.27 -17.95
N GLY A 50 -1.25 4.16 -18.96
CA GLY A 50 -1.10 3.22 -20.06
C GLY A 50 -1.19 1.74 -19.63
N LEU A 51 -1.84 1.47 -18.49
CA LEU A 51 -2.00 0.12 -17.94
C LEU A 51 -3.29 -0.53 -18.45
N ASN A 52 -3.22 -1.83 -18.77
CA ASN A 52 -4.34 -2.62 -19.30
C ASN A 52 -5.13 -3.38 -18.21
N ASP A 53 -4.94 -3.01 -16.95
CA ASP A 53 -5.61 -3.67 -15.84
C ASP A 53 -7.14 -3.48 -15.90
N VAL A 54 -7.88 -4.45 -15.35
CA VAL A 54 -9.35 -4.51 -15.47
C VAL A 54 -10.01 -4.32 -14.12
N TRP A 55 -10.98 -3.41 -14.05
CA TRP A 55 -11.81 -3.20 -12.87
C TRP A 55 -12.30 -4.53 -12.25
N PRO A 56 -12.20 -4.72 -10.92
CA PRO A 56 -11.77 -3.75 -9.91
C PRO A 56 -10.29 -3.87 -9.51
N ILE A 57 -9.48 -4.66 -10.23
CA ILE A 57 -8.09 -4.98 -9.86
C ILE A 57 -7.13 -4.20 -10.75
N ALA A 58 -6.07 -3.65 -10.16
CA ALA A 58 -5.06 -2.89 -10.85
C ALA A 58 -3.72 -2.84 -10.11
N ASN A 59 -2.72 -2.22 -10.74
CA ASN A 59 -1.46 -1.90 -10.09
C ASN A 59 -1.66 -1.19 -8.73
N ALA A 60 -1.06 -1.77 -7.69
CA ALA A 60 -1.19 -1.32 -6.31
C ALA A 60 -0.59 0.08 -6.10
N GLY A 61 0.45 0.46 -6.84
CA GLY A 61 1.02 1.80 -6.80
C GLY A 61 0.03 2.84 -7.31
N LEU A 62 -0.62 2.55 -8.44
CA LEU A 62 -1.66 3.42 -8.99
C LEU A 62 -2.84 3.61 -8.01
N LEU A 63 -3.31 2.51 -7.40
CA LEU A 63 -4.45 2.57 -6.48
C LEU A 63 -4.10 3.13 -5.10
N HIS A 64 -3.10 2.59 -4.41
CA HIS A 64 -2.77 2.99 -3.04
C HIS A 64 -2.10 4.35 -2.94
N VAL A 65 -1.37 4.79 -3.98
CA VAL A 65 -0.75 6.13 -3.98
C VAL A 65 -1.71 7.14 -4.58
N TYR A 66 -2.00 7.04 -5.87
CA TYR A 66 -2.80 8.05 -6.58
C TYR A 66 -4.29 7.93 -6.28
N GLY A 67 -4.85 6.72 -6.32
CA GLY A 67 -6.26 6.50 -5.97
C GLY A 67 -6.59 6.96 -4.56
N TYR A 68 -5.75 6.65 -3.56
CA TYR A 68 -6.01 7.08 -2.18
C TYR A 68 -5.86 8.59 -2.01
N LEU A 69 -4.91 9.23 -2.69
CA LEU A 69 -4.76 10.69 -2.65
C LEU A 69 -6.03 11.41 -3.13
N LEU A 70 -6.72 10.82 -4.11
CA LEU A 70 -7.97 11.32 -4.69
C LEU A 70 -9.23 10.85 -3.95
N SER A 71 -9.12 9.81 -3.13
CA SER A 71 -10.25 9.26 -2.37
C SER A 71 -10.80 10.25 -1.35
N THR A 72 -12.12 10.45 -1.41
CA THR A 72 -12.91 11.22 -0.44
C THR A 72 -13.78 10.31 0.45
N VAL A 73 -13.66 9.00 0.29
CA VAL A 73 -14.49 8.01 0.99
C VAL A 73 -13.98 7.85 2.44
N PRO A 74 -14.83 8.07 3.45
CA PRO A 74 -14.46 7.83 4.84
C PRO A 74 -14.37 6.33 5.12
N THR A 75 -13.36 5.94 5.90
CA THR A 75 -13.22 4.58 6.44
C THR A 75 -13.25 4.62 7.97
N PRO A 76 -13.37 3.47 8.66
CA PRO A 76 -13.26 3.43 10.12
C PRO A 76 -11.95 4.04 10.68
N TYR A 77 -10.93 4.21 9.83
CA TYR A 77 -9.61 4.73 10.18
C TYR A 77 -9.35 6.17 9.67
N GLY A 78 -10.41 6.88 9.24
CA GLY A 78 -10.30 8.20 8.63
C GLY A 78 -10.29 8.15 7.09
N LEU A 79 -9.80 9.23 6.46
CA LEU A 79 -9.73 9.30 4.99
C LEU A 79 -8.46 8.61 4.49
N LYS A 80 -8.57 7.82 3.42
CA LYS A 80 -7.41 7.15 2.81
C LYS A 80 -6.32 8.13 2.40
N ARG A 81 -6.71 9.33 1.93
CA ARG A 81 -5.78 10.38 1.51
C ARG A 81 -4.88 10.91 2.62
N ASP A 82 -5.29 10.79 3.88
CA ASP A 82 -4.52 11.30 5.03
C ASP A 82 -3.16 10.59 5.13
N ARG A 83 -3.06 9.37 4.59
CA ARG A 83 -1.81 8.62 4.44
C ARG A 83 -0.69 9.43 3.79
N TRP A 84 -1.04 10.29 2.84
CA TRP A 84 -0.09 11.10 2.07
C TRP A 84 -0.04 12.56 2.51
N LEU A 85 -0.99 13.01 3.33
CA LEU A 85 -1.14 14.42 3.70
C LEU A 85 -0.71 14.74 5.14
N ASN A 86 -0.64 13.76 6.04
CA ASN A 86 -0.31 14.02 7.45
C ASN A 86 1.18 13.86 7.80
N GLY A 87 1.94 13.13 6.98
CA GLY A 87 3.38 12.87 7.15
C GLY A 87 3.74 11.80 8.19
N ALA A 88 2.76 11.10 8.77
CA ALA A 88 3.00 10.10 9.81
C ALA A 88 3.86 8.93 9.30
N LEU A 89 3.57 8.42 8.09
CA LEU A 89 4.37 7.35 7.49
C LEU A 89 5.83 7.77 7.27
N ALA A 90 6.05 9.00 6.80
CA ALA A 90 7.41 9.49 6.55
C ALA A 90 8.22 9.55 7.85
N LEU A 91 7.63 10.10 8.92
CA LEU A 91 8.27 10.18 10.23
C LEU A 91 8.60 8.80 10.79
N THR A 92 7.68 7.84 10.69
CA THR A 92 7.92 6.46 11.14
C THR A 92 9.07 5.79 10.37
N LEU A 93 9.25 6.12 9.10
CA LEU A 93 10.35 5.61 8.29
C LEU A 93 11.68 6.37 8.50
N GLY A 94 11.71 7.33 9.42
CA GLY A 94 12.88 8.16 9.72
C GLY A 94 13.15 9.25 8.69
N LEU A 95 12.13 9.66 7.92
CA LEU A 95 12.21 10.68 6.89
C LEU A 95 11.59 12.00 7.37
N PRO A 96 11.92 13.15 6.73
CA PRO A 96 11.21 14.40 6.96
C PRO A 96 9.71 14.24 6.72
N ARG A 97 8.89 14.95 7.50
CA ARG A 97 7.42 14.81 7.51
C ARG A 97 6.81 14.94 6.11
N GLU A 98 7.36 15.84 5.32
CA GLU A 98 6.94 16.23 3.99
C GLU A 98 7.42 15.28 2.88
N ALA A 99 8.22 14.26 3.19
CA ALA A 99 8.82 13.37 2.18
C ALA A 99 7.79 12.68 1.27
N PHE A 100 6.57 12.46 1.77
CA PHE A 100 5.46 11.85 1.01
C PHE A 100 4.31 12.80 0.74
N PHE A 101 4.51 14.11 0.89
CA PHE A 101 3.53 15.07 0.39
C PHE A 101 3.49 15.01 -1.14
N PRO A 102 2.34 15.32 -1.78
CA PRO A 102 2.20 15.32 -3.24
C PRO A 102 2.93 16.49 -3.92
N ILE A 103 3.83 17.15 -3.20
CA ILE A 103 4.69 18.24 -3.65
C ILE A 103 6.13 17.86 -3.30
N GLY A 104 7.06 18.04 -4.23
CA GLY A 104 8.48 17.76 -4.00
C GLY A 104 9.19 17.27 -5.25
N THR A 105 10.49 17.01 -5.13
CA THR A 105 11.30 16.50 -6.24
C THR A 105 10.93 15.05 -6.56
N GLY A 106 10.65 14.78 -7.83
CA GLY A 106 10.21 13.46 -8.31
C GLY A 106 8.72 13.19 -8.03
N THR A 107 8.26 12.02 -8.43
CA THR A 107 6.85 11.61 -8.21
C THR A 107 6.63 11.14 -6.78
N LEU A 108 5.37 11.16 -6.31
CA LEU A 108 5.04 10.59 -5.01
C LEU A 108 5.32 9.09 -4.97
N LEU A 109 4.94 8.35 -6.02
CA LEU A 109 5.18 6.91 -6.13
C LEU A 109 6.66 6.58 -6.01
N SER A 110 7.54 7.27 -6.73
CA SER A 110 8.98 6.99 -6.70
C SER A 110 9.58 7.21 -5.32
N ARG A 111 9.20 8.28 -4.61
CA ARG A 111 9.64 8.53 -3.23
C ARG A 111 9.15 7.47 -2.26
N VAL A 112 7.89 7.07 -2.35
CA VAL A 112 7.33 5.99 -1.51
C VAL A 112 8.04 4.66 -1.81
N THR A 113 8.23 4.34 -3.09
CA THR A 113 8.90 3.11 -3.54
C THR A 113 10.33 3.04 -3.01
N ALA A 114 11.11 4.11 -3.15
CA ALA A 114 12.48 4.21 -2.67
C ALA A 114 12.58 4.03 -1.15
N ALA A 115 11.56 4.44 -0.38
CA ALA A 115 11.52 4.24 1.05
C ALA A 115 11.05 2.84 1.46
N VAL A 116 10.08 2.26 0.75
CA VAL A 116 9.39 1.04 1.18
C VAL A 116 10.06 -0.22 0.63
N LEU A 117 10.36 -0.26 -0.66
CA LEU A 117 10.80 -1.48 -1.33
C LEU A 117 12.10 -2.06 -0.74
N PRO A 118 13.17 -1.28 -0.45
CA PRO A 118 14.37 -1.82 0.15
C PRO A 118 14.12 -2.50 1.50
N ARG A 119 13.22 -1.95 2.32
CA ARG A 119 12.84 -2.50 3.64
C ARG A 119 11.97 -3.76 3.53
N LEU A 120 11.34 -3.99 2.38
CA LEU A 120 10.65 -5.25 2.10
C LEU A 120 11.63 -6.30 1.58
N ILE A 121 12.60 -5.92 0.73
CA ILE A 121 13.61 -6.84 0.19
C ILE A 121 14.54 -7.35 1.29
N ASP A 122 15.11 -6.42 2.07
CA ASP A 122 16.01 -6.69 3.19
C ASP A 122 15.46 -5.98 4.45
N PRO A 123 14.56 -6.66 5.19
CA PRO A 123 13.96 -6.07 6.38
C PRO A 123 15.01 -5.63 7.41
N PRO A 124 14.86 -4.45 8.01
CA PRO A 124 15.84 -3.94 8.95
C PRO A 124 15.88 -4.83 10.21
N LYS A 125 17.06 -5.00 10.80
CA LYS A 125 17.29 -5.92 11.94
C LYS A 125 16.47 -5.57 13.19
N ASP A 126 16.11 -4.30 13.31
CA ASP A 126 15.28 -3.74 14.37
C ASP A 126 13.79 -3.67 14.01
N ALA A 127 13.35 -4.34 12.93
CA ALA A 127 11.94 -4.52 12.64
C ALA A 127 11.21 -5.16 13.83
N LEU A 128 10.05 -4.61 14.18
CA LEU A 128 9.19 -5.11 15.25
C LEU A 128 8.59 -6.48 14.92
N LEU A 129 8.44 -6.77 13.63
CA LEU A 129 7.96 -8.04 13.10
C LEU A 129 8.40 -8.16 11.64
N VAL A 130 8.87 -9.35 11.27
CA VAL A 130 8.96 -9.80 9.88
C VAL A 130 8.18 -11.08 9.78
N LEU A 131 7.17 -11.10 8.92
CA LEU A 131 6.29 -12.24 8.74
C LEU A 131 6.24 -12.59 7.26
N ASP A 132 6.89 -13.70 6.93
CA ASP A 132 6.84 -14.34 5.61
C ASP A 132 5.81 -15.47 5.65
N GLN A 133 4.89 -15.44 4.71
CA GLN A 133 3.79 -16.41 4.62
C GLN A 133 3.56 -16.80 3.17
N GLU A 134 3.16 -18.04 2.92
CA GLU A 134 2.64 -18.44 1.62
C GLU A 134 1.12 -18.30 1.65
N SER A 135 0.56 -17.41 0.83
CA SER A 135 -0.89 -17.26 0.72
C SER A 135 -1.50 -18.58 0.27
N ILE A 136 -2.44 -19.10 1.07
CA ILE A 136 -3.21 -20.31 0.73
C ILE A 136 -3.98 -20.12 -0.58
N GLU A 137 -4.40 -18.88 -0.82
CA GLU A 137 -4.97 -18.45 -2.09
C GLU A 137 -3.83 -18.16 -3.07
N GLY A 138 -3.63 -19.03 -4.06
CA GLY A 138 -2.75 -18.80 -5.21
C GLY A 138 -1.25 -19.02 -5.00
N ALA A 139 -0.82 -19.62 -3.89
CA ALA A 139 0.58 -19.99 -3.62
C ALA A 139 1.58 -18.84 -3.85
N THR A 140 1.22 -17.64 -3.39
CA THR A 140 2.06 -16.44 -3.51
C THR A 140 2.72 -16.16 -2.17
N GLU A 141 4.05 -16.03 -2.15
CA GLU A 141 4.77 -15.59 -0.95
C GLU A 141 4.44 -14.12 -0.68
N VAL A 142 4.02 -13.82 0.55
CA VAL A 142 3.69 -12.49 1.03
C VAL A 142 4.56 -12.15 2.21
N ARG A 143 4.93 -10.87 2.32
CA ARG A 143 5.76 -10.35 3.41
C ARG A 143 5.08 -9.19 4.08
N THR A 144 4.95 -9.27 5.41
CA THR A 144 4.59 -8.15 6.28
C THR A 144 5.80 -7.76 7.11
N VAL A 145 6.20 -6.49 7.05
CA VAL A 145 7.24 -5.92 7.92
C VAL A 145 6.62 -4.82 8.77
N LEU A 146 6.79 -4.91 10.08
CA LEU A 146 6.50 -3.82 11.00
C LEU A 146 7.80 -3.09 11.35
N VAL A 147 7.88 -1.81 11.04
CA VAL A 147 9.03 -0.95 11.33
C VAL A 147 8.66 0.18 12.28
N GLY A 148 9.65 0.86 12.86
CA GLY A 148 9.46 1.93 13.83
C GLY A 148 9.51 1.42 15.27
N ILE A 149 8.76 2.07 16.16
CA ILE A 149 8.67 1.71 17.58
C ILE A 149 7.22 1.32 17.92
N PRO A 150 6.97 0.57 19.01
CA PRO A 150 5.61 0.13 19.36
C PRO A 150 4.58 1.28 19.40
N GLU A 151 4.97 2.48 19.83
CA GLU A 151 4.09 3.64 19.93
C GLU A 151 3.78 4.27 18.56
N SER A 152 4.70 4.16 17.61
CA SER A 152 4.64 4.74 16.27
C SER A 152 5.33 3.81 15.28
N ALA A 153 4.54 2.94 14.67
CA ALA A 153 5.01 1.89 13.77
C ALA A 153 4.41 2.06 12.37
N ALA A 154 4.89 1.29 11.41
CA ALA A 154 4.31 1.23 10.08
C ALA A 154 4.27 -0.22 9.58
N VAL A 155 3.19 -0.55 8.89
CA VAL A 155 3.08 -1.78 8.10
C VAL A 155 3.65 -1.51 6.73
N LEU A 156 4.59 -2.34 6.31
CA LEU A 156 5.01 -2.49 4.92
C LEU A 156 4.53 -3.87 4.46
N TYR A 157 3.80 -3.92 3.35
CA TYR A 157 3.28 -5.18 2.82
C TYR A 157 3.65 -5.33 1.35
N GLY A 158 4.16 -6.51 1.02
CA GLY A 158 4.57 -6.86 -0.33
C GLY A 158 4.26 -8.30 -0.68
N VAL A 159 4.29 -8.58 -1.98
CA VAL A 159 4.12 -9.91 -2.56
C VAL A 159 5.36 -10.25 -3.37
N ARG A 160 5.80 -11.51 -3.32
CA ARG A 160 6.85 -12.00 -4.21
C ARG A 160 6.20 -12.64 -5.44
N GLU A 161 6.48 -12.05 -6.60
CA GLU A 161 5.97 -12.52 -7.89
C GLU A 161 7.12 -12.56 -8.90
N GLY A 162 7.24 -13.67 -9.63
CA GLY A 162 8.34 -13.86 -10.58
C GLY A 162 9.73 -13.76 -9.93
N GLY A 163 9.86 -14.14 -8.64
CA GLY A 163 11.10 -14.05 -7.87
C GLY A 163 11.42 -12.65 -7.32
N ARG A 164 10.67 -11.61 -7.70
CA ARG A 164 10.88 -10.23 -7.24
C ARG A 164 9.87 -9.85 -6.16
N MET A 165 10.33 -9.11 -5.16
CA MET A 165 9.45 -8.47 -4.18
C MET A 165 8.79 -7.25 -4.83
N ARG A 166 7.47 -7.15 -4.71
CA ARG A 166 6.66 -6.04 -5.20
C ARG A 166 5.89 -5.41 -4.04
N VAL A 167 5.86 -4.09 -4.00
CA VAL A 167 5.11 -3.35 -2.98
C VAL A 167 3.61 -3.47 -3.24
N ILE A 168 2.83 -3.70 -2.20
CA ILE A 168 1.37 -3.51 -2.26
C ILE A 168 0.98 -2.22 -1.57
N THR A 169 1.43 -2.03 -0.33
CA THR A 169 1.01 -0.89 0.48
C THR A 169 1.98 -0.60 1.62
N ALA A 170 1.93 0.62 2.12
CA ALA A 170 2.57 1.04 3.35
C ALA A 170 1.68 2.03 4.10
N PHE A 171 1.55 1.90 5.41
CA PHE A 171 0.75 2.82 6.22
C PHE A 171 1.16 2.83 7.70
N PRO A 172 0.96 3.96 8.40
CA PRO A 172 1.31 4.07 9.81
C PRO A 172 0.31 3.31 10.70
N LEU A 173 0.81 2.83 11.82
CA LEU A 173 0.07 2.26 12.94
C LEU A 173 0.43 3.01 14.22
N VAL A 174 -0.56 3.15 15.10
CA VAL A 174 -0.37 3.71 16.44
C VAL A 174 -0.53 2.58 17.44
N ALA A 175 0.32 2.54 18.48
CA ALA A 175 0.21 1.60 19.60
C ALA A 175 0.16 0.10 19.20
N VAL A 176 1.22 -0.39 18.56
CA VAL A 176 1.44 -1.80 18.20
C VAL A 176 1.85 -2.61 19.44
N SER A 177 0.85 -3.19 20.11
CA SER A 177 1.04 -4.08 21.26
C SER A 177 1.65 -5.43 20.89
N ALA A 178 2.17 -6.16 21.89
CA ALA A 178 2.66 -7.53 21.69
C ALA A 178 1.54 -8.49 21.24
N SER A 179 0.34 -8.34 21.80
CA SER A 179 -0.83 -9.14 21.41
C SER A 179 -1.27 -8.85 19.97
N PHE A 180 -1.19 -7.60 19.52
CA PHE A 180 -1.44 -7.27 18.12
C PHE A 180 -0.44 -7.98 17.19
N ARG A 181 0.86 -7.95 17.51
CA ARG A 181 1.88 -8.65 16.71
C ARG A 181 1.64 -10.16 16.68
N GLN A 182 1.33 -10.76 17.82
CA GLN A 182 0.98 -12.18 17.89
C GLN A 182 -0.27 -12.50 17.05
N SER A 183 -1.28 -11.63 17.08
CA SER A 183 -2.49 -11.80 16.27
C SER A 183 -2.23 -11.80 14.76
N LEU A 184 -1.18 -11.13 14.27
CA LEU A 184 -0.79 -11.20 12.85
C LEU A 184 -0.17 -12.55 12.50
N VAL A 185 0.64 -13.12 13.41
CA VAL A 185 1.29 -14.43 13.25
C VAL A 185 0.26 -15.56 13.29
N ASP A 186 -0.71 -15.48 14.21
CA ASP A 186 -1.70 -16.54 14.42
C ASP A 186 -2.77 -16.60 13.32
N GLN A 187 -2.89 -15.54 12.52
CA GLN A 187 -3.88 -15.51 11.45
C GLN A 187 -3.47 -16.39 10.26
N PRO A 188 -4.42 -17.10 9.63
CA PRO A 188 -4.16 -17.88 8.43
C PRO A 188 -3.47 -17.04 7.33
N PRO A 189 -2.46 -17.60 6.64
CA PRO A 189 -1.85 -16.98 5.48
C PRO A 189 -2.85 -16.66 4.38
N ARG A 190 -2.90 -15.38 3.97
CA ARG A 190 -3.77 -14.88 2.90
C ARG A 190 -3.28 -13.55 2.39
N LEU A 191 -3.81 -13.12 1.24
CA LEU A 191 -3.67 -11.75 0.75
C LEU A 191 -4.37 -10.78 1.72
N ARG A 192 -3.72 -9.63 1.97
CA ARG A 192 -4.16 -8.61 2.93
C ARG A 192 -4.10 -7.22 2.32
N TYR A 193 -4.78 -6.27 2.96
CA TYR A 193 -4.65 -4.84 2.65
C TYR A 193 -4.97 -4.53 1.19
N ASN A 194 -6.04 -5.14 0.70
CA ASN A 194 -6.52 -5.07 -0.68
C ASN A 194 -5.60 -5.72 -1.73
N ALA A 195 -4.54 -6.44 -1.34
CA ALA A 195 -3.72 -7.20 -2.30
C ALA A 195 -4.58 -8.17 -3.12
N ALA A 196 -4.20 -8.31 -4.39
CA ALA A 196 -4.84 -9.20 -5.34
C ALA A 196 -3.78 -9.93 -6.16
N THR A 197 -4.19 -11.00 -6.85
CA THR A 197 -3.45 -11.56 -7.98
C THR A 197 -4.31 -11.43 -9.23
N SER A 198 -3.74 -11.72 -10.40
CA SER A 198 -4.49 -11.74 -11.67
C SER A 198 -5.64 -12.75 -11.71
N THR A 199 -5.71 -13.69 -10.74
CA THR A 199 -6.69 -14.78 -10.71
C THR A 199 -7.46 -14.91 -9.39
N LEU A 200 -7.22 -14.07 -8.38
CA LEU A 200 -7.91 -14.15 -7.08
C LEU A 200 -8.83 -12.96 -6.83
N SER A 201 -10.05 -13.26 -6.39
CA SER A 201 -10.95 -12.26 -5.84
C SER A 201 -10.41 -11.78 -4.49
N PRO A 202 -10.27 -10.47 -4.26
CA PRO A 202 -9.89 -9.94 -2.96
C PRO A 202 -10.99 -10.31 -1.96
N ARG A 203 -10.66 -11.11 -0.96
CA ARG A 203 -11.52 -11.33 0.22
C ARG A 203 -10.66 -11.23 1.46
N SER A 204 -11.14 -10.51 2.47
CA SER A 204 -10.36 -10.26 3.68
C SER A 204 -11.23 -10.22 4.94
N PRO A 205 -11.01 -11.12 5.91
CA PRO A 205 -11.54 -11.01 7.28
C PRO A 205 -10.73 -10.07 8.20
N LEU A 206 -9.95 -9.09 7.70
CA LEU A 206 -9.14 -8.18 8.56
C LEU A 206 -10.03 -7.14 9.28
N ALA A 207 -11.21 -6.85 8.75
CA ALA A 207 -12.13 -5.87 9.32
C ALA A 207 -12.69 -6.29 10.69
N ALA A 208 -12.58 -7.56 11.10
CA ALA A 208 -13.12 -8.07 12.36
C ALA A 208 -12.11 -7.95 13.53
N SER A 209 -10.81 -8.16 13.29
CA SER A 209 -9.80 -8.20 14.37
C SER A 209 -9.30 -6.83 14.83
N LEU A 210 -9.59 -5.77 14.05
CA LEU A 210 -9.17 -4.40 14.33
C LEU A 210 -10.28 -3.55 15.00
N ARG A 211 -11.47 -4.11 15.26
CA ARG A 211 -12.60 -3.41 15.91
C ARG A 211 -12.65 -3.59 17.44
N THR A 212 -11.74 -4.38 18.01
CA THR A 212 -11.73 -4.74 19.44
C THR A 212 -10.43 -4.34 20.14
N GLN A 213 -9.96 -3.12 19.90
CA GLN A 213 -9.02 -2.43 20.80
C GLN A 213 -9.55 -1.05 21.14
#